data_AF-R9MNZ7-F1
#
_entry.id   AF-R9MNZ7-F1
#
_cell.length_a   1.000
_cell.length_b   1.000
_cell.length_c   1.000
_cell.angle_alpha   90.00
_cell.angle_beta   90.00
_cell.angle_gamma   90.00
#
_symmetry.space_group_name_H-M   'P 1'
#
loop_
_entity.id
_entity.type
_entity.pdbx_description
1 polymer ?
#
loop_
_entity_poly.entity_id
_entity_poly.type
_entity_poly.pdbx_seq_one_letter_code
_entity_poly.pdbx_strand_id
1 'polypeptide(L)'
;MEGCYGKYMTEDQFKIEPQYGPSHNFLVYCNDVLVSFLKYVDCEKLSSVKINFKNKEDEHSFADLKEGSDIFDWMEEHGYSDEMYELEYRHTFFSLVADFCHYMLESFECAAKKKVAVAYALLRKPLRDNLYYIEWLAAEREDLLDKLAKGKAKDLVINKSNAKKYIEKVEKIYGIAHQDGFFNFRYDKNDRMSLEKIWNKANHVITTHSYTKSAQGELNFVFLDEERIDEFTRYYYCVVPLVMSYAVDLIVAMFERIINVNPMTNVINRVLKLARQACTADGKFFQDALNILEVDEIPFFCPHCGNEIHMNLDILFELMNNMFKCEECGFKIESSNYVFDY
;
A
#
# COMPACT_ATOMS: atom_id res chain seq x y z
N MET A 1 -42.30 -34.12 1.83
CA MET A 1 -41.13 -33.64 1.07
C MET A 1 -40.91 -32.19 1.48
N GLU A 2 -40.28 -32.00 2.63
CA GLU A 2 -39.72 -30.72 3.06
C GLU A 2 -38.22 -30.78 2.77
N GLY A 3 -37.65 -29.76 2.14
CA GLY A 3 -36.21 -29.68 1.98
C GLY A 3 -35.71 -28.55 1.08
N CYS A 4 -34.85 -27.73 1.69
CA CYS A 4 -33.74 -26.98 1.05
C CYS A 4 -33.95 -25.56 0.51
N TYR A 5 -34.81 -24.73 1.11
CA TYR A 5 -34.66 -23.25 1.01
C TYR A 5 -34.77 -22.54 2.37
N GLY A 6 -34.14 -23.12 3.40
CA GLY A 6 -34.15 -22.56 4.75
C GLY A 6 -32.75 -22.57 5.35
N LYS A 7 -31.87 -21.69 4.86
CA LYS A 7 -30.66 -21.20 5.54
C LYS A 7 -30.13 -19.99 4.77
N TYR A 8 -30.96 -18.94 4.69
CA TYR A 8 -30.41 -17.61 4.46
C TYR A 8 -29.56 -17.27 5.68
N MET A 9 -28.31 -16.92 5.39
CA MET A 9 -27.26 -16.48 6.29
C MET A 9 -27.81 -15.73 7.50
N THR A 10 -27.72 -16.36 8.67
CA THR A 10 -27.85 -15.69 9.96
C THR A 10 -26.58 -14.88 10.21
N GLU A 11 -26.72 -13.75 10.90
CA GLU A 11 -25.68 -12.78 11.29
C GLU A 11 -24.63 -13.35 12.28
N ASP A 12 -24.27 -14.62 12.16
CA ASP A 12 -23.08 -15.15 12.82
C ASP A 12 -21.85 -14.68 12.03
N GLN A 13 -21.37 -13.52 12.49
CA GLN A 13 -20.21 -12.76 12.04
C GLN A 13 -19.08 -13.65 11.50
N PHE A 14 -18.62 -13.32 10.30
CA PHE A 14 -17.39 -13.83 9.70
C PHE A 14 -16.23 -13.75 10.68
N LYS A 15 -15.92 -14.86 11.37
CA LYS A 15 -14.74 -14.96 12.22
C LYS A 15 -13.60 -15.47 11.36
N ILE A 16 -12.61 -14.61 11.15
CA ILE A 16 -11.30 -15.00 10.65
C ILE A 16 -10.80 -16.13 11.53
N GLU A 17 -10.26 -17.19 10.92
CA GLU A 17 -9.71 -18.30 11.69
C GLU A 17 -8.59 -17.77 12.60
N PRO A 18 -8.56 -18.14 13.90
CA PRO A 18 -7.68 -17.50 14.88
C PRO A 18 -6.20 -17.46 14.47
N GLN A 19 -5.71 -18.48 13.77
CA GLN A 19 -4.33 -18.53 13.29
C GLN A 19 -3.97 -17.44 12.27
N TYR A 20 -4.95 -16.88 11.56
CA TYR A 20 -4.74 -15.81 10.58
C TYR A 20 -5.04 -14.42 11.13
N GLY A 21 -5.62 -14.32 12.32
CA GLY A 21 -5.96 -13.06 12.96
C GLY A 21 -4.80 -12.06 13.00
N PRO A 22 -3.59 -12.44 13.48
CA PRO A 22 -2.44 -11.54 13.51
C PRO A 22 -2.04 -11.00 12.13
N SER A 23 -1.91 -11.88 11.12
CA SER A 23 -1.56 -11.47 9.75
C SER A 23 -2.63 -10.58 9.12
N HIS A 24 -3.91 -10.89 9.35
CA HIS A 24 -5.01 -10.05 8.84
C HIS A 24 -5.02 -8.67 9.49
N ASN A 25 -4.87 -8.61 10.82
CA ASN A 25 -4.84 -7.34 11.55
C ASN A 25 -3.66 -6.46 11.13
N PHE A 26 -2.50 -7.07 10.85
CA PHE A 26 -1.35 -6.37 10.30
C PHE A 26 -1.64 -5.78 8.91
N LEU A 27 -2.28 -6.55 8.02
CA LEU A 27 -2.67 -6.08 6.69
C LEU A 27 -3.63 -4.88 6.76
N VAL A 28 -4.67 -4.98 7.59
CA VAL A 28 -5.64 -3.90 7.82
C VAL A 28 -4.96 -2.67 8.40
N TYR A 29 -4.13 -2.84 9.44
CA TYR A 29 -3.37 -1.74 10.04
C TYR A 29 -2.50 -1.02 9.00
N CYS A 30 -1.74 -1.76 8.19
CA CYS A 30 -0.90 -1.21 7.14
C CYS A 30 -1.72 -0.38 6.13
N ASN A 31 -2.91 -0.87 5.76
CA ASN A 31 -3.81 -0.12 4.87
C ASN A 31 -4.36 1.14 5.54
N ASP A 32 -4.77 1.06 6.80
CA ASP A 32 -5.33 2.19 7.55
C ASP A 32 -4.30 3.31 7.74
N VAL A 33 -3.03 2.96 7.94
CA VAL A 33 -1.92 3.93 7.96
C VAL A 33 -1.82 4.67 6.63
N LEU A 34 -1.86 3.95 5.49
CA LEU A 34 -1.83 4.59 4.17
C LEU A 34 -3.08 5.44 3.90
N VAL A 35 -4.25 5.02 4.37
CA VAL A 35 -5.49 5.81 4.27
C VAL A 35 -5.42 7.07 5.14
N SER A 36 -4.86 6.98 6.35
CA SER A 36 -4.65 8.15 7.21
C SER A 36 -3.67 9.14 6.56
N PHE A 37 -2.58 8.62 5.98
CA PHE A 37 -1.66 9.38 5.15
C PHE A 37 -2.38 10.12 4.01
N LEU A 38 -3.24 9.45 3.23
CA LEU A 38 -3.99 10.10 2.14
C LEU A 38 -4.96 11.18 2.65
N LYS A 39 -5.61 10.97 3.80
CA LYS A 39 -6.43 12.01 4.43
C LYS A 39 -5.60 13.25 4.77
N TYR A 40 -4.39 13.06 5.29
CA TYR A 40 -3.48 14.16 5.58
C TYR A 40 -3.07 14.90 4.29
N VAL A 41 -2.77 14.18 3.21
CA VAL A 41 -2.49 14.76 1.88
C VAL A 41 -3.61 15.67 1.40
N ASP A 42 -4.87 15.25 1.56
CA ASP A 42 -6.02 16.05 1.16
C ASP A 42 -6.20 17.30 2.05
N CYS A 43 -6.07 17.14 3.37
CA CYS A 43 -6.16 18.25 4.33
C CYS A 43 -5.11 19.34 4.07
N GLU A 44 -3.86 18.93 3.87
CA GLU A 44 -2.73 19.83 3.63
C GLU A 44 -2.56 20.22 2.15
N LYS A 45 -3.45 19.73 1.26
CA LYS A 45 -3.42 19.95 -0.19
C LYS A 45 -2.07 19.61 -0.83
N LEU A 46 -1.43 18.54 -0.37
CA LEU A 46 -0.08 18.18 -0.82
C LEU A 46 -0.03 17.76 -2.29
N SER A 47 -1.15 17.33 -2.86
CA SER A 47 -1.31 17.07 -4.30
C SER A 47 -1.28 18.35 -5.17
N SER A 48 -1.23 19.54 -4.56
CA SER A 48 -1.17 20.83 -5.26
C SER A 48 0.24 21.41 -5.21
N VAL A 49 0.60 22.19 -6.24
CA VAL A 49 1.85 22.96 -6.29
C VAL A 49 1.52 24.45 -6.39
N LYS A 50 2.25 25.27 -5.62
CA LYS A 50 2.13 26.73 -5.72
C LYS A 50 3.07 27.24 -6.80
N ILE A 51 2.49 27.80 -7.86
CA ILE A 51 3.24 28.50 -8.91
C ILE A 51 3.41 29.97 -8.50
N ASN A 52 4.65 30.44 -8.44
CA ASN A 52 4.93 31.87 -8.28
C ASN A 52 5.27 32.43 -9.66
N PHE A 53 4.34 33.17 -10.26
CA PHE A 53 4.56 33.75 -11.59
C PHE A 53 5.79 34.67 -11.58
N LYS A 54 6.67 34.47 -12.56
CA LYS A 54 7.92 35.22 -12.74
C LYS A 54 7.65 36.69 -13.05
N ASN A 55 6.53 36.98 -13.71
CA ASN A 55 6.13 38.31 -14.13
C ASN A 55 4.59 38.41 -14.21
N LYS A 56 4.06 39.63 -14.36
CA LYS A 56 2.62 39.89 -14.47
C LYS A 56 2.01 39.42 -15.79
N GLU A 57 2.82 39.29 -16.85
CA GLU A 57 2.35 38.83 -18.16
C GLU A 57 1.98 37.35 -18.12
N ASP A 58 2.79 36.52 -17.46
CA ASP A 58 2.50 35.11 -17.18
C ASP A 58 1.24 34.96 -16.33
N GLU A 59 1.07 35.79 -15.29
CA GLU A 59 -0.12 35.79 -14.44
C GLU A 59 -1.39 36.10 -15.26
N HIS A 60 -1.31 37.10 -16.15
CA HIS A 60 -2.42 37.44 -17.04
C HIS A 60 -2.67 36.36 -18.09
N SER A 61 -1.63 35.83 -18.73
CA SER A 61 -1.79 34.80 -19.77
C SER A 61 -2.35 33.49 -19.19
N PHE A 62 -1.96 33.12 -17.97
CA PHE A 62 -2.54 31.99 -17.25
C PHE A 62 -4.02 32.22 -16.91
N ALA A 63 -4.38 33.42 -16.43
CA ALA A 63 -5.76 33.74 -16.10
C ALA A 63 -6.68 33.76 -17.34
N ASP A 64 -6.13 34.05 -18.51
CA ASP A 64 -6.84 34.07 -19.79
C ASP A 64 -6.89 32.69 -20.48
N LEU A 65 -6.28 31.64 -19.89
CA LEU A 65 -6.38 30.28 -20.42
C LEU A 65 -7.84 29.86 -20.51
N LYS A 66 -8.23 29.39 -21.69
CA LYS A 66 -9.60 28.90 -21.91
C LYS A 66 -9.75 27.56 -21.23
N GLU A 67 -10.95 27.30 -20.75
CA GLU A 67 -11.33 25.99 -20.24
C GLU A 67 -11.09 24.93 -21.35
N GLY A 68 -10.27 23.93 -21.04
CA GLY A 68 -9.83 22.91 -21.99
C GLY A 68 -8.51 23.19 -22.72
N SER A 69 -7.84 24.33 -22.46
CA SER A 69 -6.43 24.52 -22.82
C SER A 69 -5.54 23.59 -22.00
N ASP A 70 -4.48 23.05 -22.62
CA ASP A 70 -3.53 22.20 -21.92
C ASP A 70 -2.63 23.06 -21.02
N ILE A 71 -2.85 22.94 -19.71
CA ILE A 71 -2.11 23.69 -18.69
C ILE A 71 -0.64 23.28 -18.70
N PHE A 72 -0.33 22.03 -19.04
CA PHE A 72 1.04 21.52 -19.05
C PHE A 72 1.85 22.08 -20.22
N ASP A 73 1.24 22.17 -21.40
CA ASP A 73 1.87 22.84 -22.55
C ASP A 73 2.21 24.30 -22.22
N TRP A 74 1.27 25.02 -21.59
CA TRP A 74 1.50 26.41 -21.16
C TRP A 74 2.66 26.51 -20.15
N MET A 75 2.70 25.61 -19.16
CA MET A 75 3.75 25.58 -18.15
C MET A 75 5.13 25.29 -18.78
N GLU A 76 5.22 24.37 -19.74
CA GLU A 76 6.47 24.07 -20.47
C GLU A 76 6.94 25.29 -21.29
N GLU A 77 6.04 25.95 -22.02
CA GLU A 77 6.36 27.12 -22.85
C GLU A 77 6.84 28.35 -22.05
N HIS A 78 6.33 28.53 -20.83
CA HIS A 78 6.66 29.68 -19.96
C HIS A 78 7.75 29.33 -18.91
N GLY A 79 8.32 28.12 -19.01
CA GLY A 79 9.45 27.66 -18.21
C GLY A 79 9.12 27.34 -16.76
N TYR A 80 7.92 26.84 -16.48
CA TYR A 80 7.47 26.28 -15.20
C TYR A 80 7.53 24.75 -15.19
N SER A 81 8.48 24.16 -15.95
CA SER A 81 8.61 22.71 -16.09
C SER A 81 8.86 22.03 -14.74
N ASP A 82 9.66 22.63 -13.84
CA ASP A 82 9.96 22.03 -12.54
C ASP A 82 8.68 21.91 -11.67
N GLU A 83 7.85 22.96 -11.63
CA GLU A 83 6.57 22.93 -10.93
C GLU A 83 5.59 21.95 -11.58
N MET A 84 5.61 21.84 -12.91
CA MET A 84 4.81 20.87 -13.66
C MET A 84 5.18 19.43 -13.29
N TYR A 85 6.47 19.08 -13.38
CA TYR A 85 6.95 17.74 -13.04
C TYR A 85 6.67 17.39 -11.57
N GLU A 86 6.77 18.37 -10.66
CA GLU A 86 6.43 18.16 -9.26
C GLU A 86 4.93 17.93 -9.05
N LEU A 87 4.07 18.67 -9.75
CA LEU A 87 2.62 18.47 -9.71
C LEU A 87 2.24 17.08 -10.24
N GLU A 88 2.78 16.70 -11.39
CA GLU A 88 2.55 15.39 -12.00
C GLU A 88 3.05 14.24 -11.11
N TYR A 89 4.24 14.40 -10.51
CA TYR A 89 4.80 13.43 -9.57
C TYR A 89 3.85 13.18 -8.40
N ARG A 90 3.43 14.24 -7.69
CA ARG A 90 2.59 14.12 -6.51
C ARG A 90 1.21 13.56 -6.85
N HIS A 91 0.58 14.09 -7.91
CA HIS A 91 -0.71 13.61 -8.36
C HIS A 91 -0.67 12.12 -8.74
N THR A 92 0.33 11.71 -9.51
CA THR A 92 0.51 10.31 -9.93
C THR A 92 0.76 9.42 -8.72
N PHE A 93 1.67 9.81 -7.82
CA PHE A 93 1.99 9.04 -6.63
C PHE A 93 0.77 8.81 -5.74
N PHE A 94 0.08 9.87 -5.33
CA PHE A 94 -1.07 9.75 -4.43
C PHE A 94 -2.25 9.00 -5.07
N SER A 95 -2.48 9.18 -6.38
CA SER A 95 -3.51 8.44 -7.12
C SER A 95 -3.22 6.93 -7.17
N LEU A 96 -1.96 6.55 -7.40
CA LEU A 96 -1.55 5.14 -7.39
C LEU A 96 -1.72 4.50 -6.01
N VAL A 97 -1.41 5.24 -4.93
CA VAL A 97 -1.58 4.76 -3.56
C VAL A 97 -3.06 4.63 -3.18
N ALA A 98 -3.91 5.59 -3.56
CA ALA A 98 -5.34 5.50 -3.31
C ALA A 98 -5.95 4.25 -3.97
N ASP A 99 -5.67 4.03 -5.25
CA ASP A 99 -6.13 2.84 -5.96
C ASP A 99 -5.53 1.55 -5.39
N PHE A 100 -4.27 1.59 -4.91
CA PHE A 100 -3.65 0.46 -4.22
C PHE A 100 -4.42 0.10 -2.95
N CYS A 101 -4.74 1.07 -2.09
CA CYS A 101 -5.45 0.85 -0.82
C CYS A 101 -6.85 0.26 -1.05
N HIS A 102 -7.62 0.80 -2.00
CA HIS A 102 -8.95 0.28 -2.34
C HIS A 102 -8.90 -1.19 -2.75
N TYR A 103 -8.00 -1.59 -3.64
CA TYR A 103 -7.97 -3.00 -4.03
C TYR A 103 -7.43 -3.94 -2.94
N MET A 104 -6.52 -3.46 -2.09
CA MET A 104 -5.95 -4.23 -1.00
C MET A 104 -6.99 -4.51 0.09
N LEU A 105 -7.70 -3.49 0.58
CA LEU A 105 -8.72 -3.64 1.62
C LEU A 105 -9.81 -4.64 1.20
N GLU A 106 -10.37 -4.46 0.00
CA GLU A 106 -11.40 -5.34 -0.55
C GLU A 106 -10.89 -6.79 -0.71
N SER A 107 -9.61 -6.96 -1.03
CA SER A 107 -8.97 -8.28 -1.07
C SER A 107 -8.88 -8.90 0.34
N PHE A 108 -8.48 -8.12 1.35
CA PHE A 108 -8.39 -8.58 2.74
C PHE A 108 -9.75 -9.05 3.25
N GLU A 109 -10.80 -8.28 2.99
CA GLU A 109 -12.16 -8.66 3.36
C GLU A 109 -12.61 -9.96 2.69
N CYS A 110 -12.27 -10.14 1.41
CA CYS A 110 -12.57 -11.36 0.69
C CYS A 110 -11.81 -12.56 1.27
N ALA A 111 -10.54 -12.38 1.64
CA ALA A 111 -9.72 -13.40 2.27
C ALA A 111 -10.26 -13.80 3.65
N ALA A 112 -10.69 -12.83 4.47
CA ALA A 112 -11.36 -13.06 5.75
C ALA A 112 -12.63 -13.91 5.60
N LYS A 113 -13.35 -13.75 4.48
CA LYS A 113 -14.55 -14.50 4.13
C LYS A 113 -14.25 -15.84 3.41
N LYS A 114 -12.98 -16.28 3.37
CA LYS A 114 -12.46 -17.43 2.59
C LYS A 114 -12.83 -17.41 1.09
N LYS A 115 -13.13 -16.23 0.52
CA LYS A 115 -13.41 -16.05 -0.91
C LYS A 115 -12.11 -15.93 -1.70
N VAL A 116 -11.27 -16.98 -1.65
CA VAL A 116 -9.90 -16.96 -2.17
C VAL A 116 -9.81 -16.56 -3.65
N ALA A 117 -10.75 -17.00 -4.49
CA ALA A 117 -10.80 -16.61 -5.90
C ALA A 117 -10.91 -15.11 -6.10
N VAL A 118 -11.84 -14.48 -5.38
CA VAL A 118 -12.07 -13.03 -5.47
C VAL A 118 -10.91 -12.28 -4.84
N ALA A 119 -10.42 -12.75 -3.68
CA ALA A 119 -9.28 -12.14 -3.00
C ALA A 119 -8.04 -12.08 -3.91
N TYR A 120 -7.66 -13.18 -4.55
CA TYR A 120 -6.51 -13.21 -5.47
C TYR A 120 -6.78 -12.47 -6.79
N ALA A 121 -8.01 -12.47 -7.30
CA ALA A 121 -8.35 -11.68 -8.49
C ALA A 121 -8.12 -10.19 -8.22
N LEU A 122 -8.56 -9.69 -7.06
CA LEU A 122 -8.37 -8.31 -6.61
C LEU A 122 -6.89 -7.97 -6.39
N LEU A 123 -6.09 -8.86 -5.77
CA LEU A 123 -4.66 -8.61 -5.51
C LEU A 123 -3.82 -8.35 -6.75
N ARG A 124 -4.26 -8.80 -7.93
CA ARG A 124 -3.49 -8.64 -9.16
C ARG A 124 -3.18 -7.17 -9.41
N LYS A 125 -4.17 -6.29 -9.35
CA LYS A 125 -3.98 -4.87 -9.65
C LYS A 125 -2.99 -4.18 -8.68
N PRO A 126 -3.19 -4.20 -7.35
CA PRO A 126 -2.31 -3.49 -6.43
C PRO A 126 -0.90 -4.06 -6.39
N LEU A 127 -0.74 -5.39 -6.39
CA LEU A 127 0.57 -6.02 -6.20
C LEU A 127 1.37 -6.21 -7.49
N ARG A 128 0.71 -6.35 -8.64
CA ARG A 128 1.40 -6.49 -9.94
C ARG A 128 1.56 -5.15 -10.63
N ASP A 129 0.51 -4.35 -10.64
CA ASP A 129 0.41 -3.19 -11.52
C ASP A 129 0.71 -1.90 -10.71
N ASN A 130 -0.07 -1.55 -9.68
CA ASN A 130 0.16 -0.31 -8.92
C ASN A 130 1.55 -0.27 -8.27
N LEU A 131 1.93 -1.33 -7.56
CA LEU A 131 3.24 -1.40 -6.92
C LEU A 131 4.39 -1.33 -7.94
N TYR A 132 4.21 -1.87 -9.16
CA TYR A 132 5.19 -1.70 -10.24
C TYR A 132 5.35 -0.24 -10.66
N TYR A 133 4.25 0.49 -10.83
CA TYR A 133 4.30 1.90 -11.20
C TYR A 133 4.86 2.76 -10.06
N ILE A 134 4.57 2.43 -8.80
CA ILE A 134 5.18 3.10 -7.63
C ILE A 134 6.69 2.83 -7.60
N GLU A 135 7.13 1.58 -7.82
CA GLU A 135 8.55 1.21 -7.92
C GLU A 135 9.27 1.95 -9.07
N TRP A 136 8.60 2.08 -10.22
CA TRP A 136 9.11 2.84 -11.35
C TRP A 136 9.22 4.33 -11.02
N LEU A 137 8.17 4.93 -10.47
CA LEU A 137 8.17 6.33 -10.06
C LEU A 137 9.28 6.62 -9.04
N ALA A 138 9.52 5.69 -8.11
CA ALA A 138 10.57 5.78 -7.11
C ALA A 138 11.99 5.67 -7.70
N ALA A 139 12.16 4.83 -8.73
CA ALA A 139 13.47 4.47 -9.28
C ALA A 139 13.92 5.36 -10.46
N GLU A 140 12.97 5.77 -11.30
CA GLU A 140 13.18 6.55 -12.53
C GLU A 140 11.99 7.50 -12.76
N ARG A 141 11.75 8.42 -11.81
CA ARG A 141 10.66 9.42 -11.81
C ARG A 141 10.43 10.06 -13.19
N GLU A 142 11.45 10.73 -13.71
CA GLU A 142 11.35 11.48 -14.98
C GLU A 142 10.97 10.58 -16.16
N ASP A 143 11.51 9.36 -16.23
CA ASP A 143 11.21 8.42 -17.31
C ASP A 143 9.75 7.96 -17.33
N LEU A 144 9.12 7.82 -16.14
CA LEU A 144 7.70 7.48 -16.06
C LEU A 144 6.82 8.69 -16.42
N LEU A 145 7.12 9.86 -15.86
CA LEU A 145 6.33 11.08 -16.11
C LEU A 145 6.37 11.49 -17.58
N ASP A 146 7.55 11.46 -18.21
CA ASP A 146 7.71 11.72 -19.65
C ASP A 146 6.87 10.76 -20.51
N LYS A 147 6.79 9.48 -20.13
CA LYS A 147 5.98 8.49 -20.85
C LYS A 147 4.49 8.62 -20.60
N LEU A 148 4.08 9.12 -19.44
CA LEU A 148 2.68 9.42 -19.17
C LEU A 148 2.23 10.64 -19.97
N ALA A 149 3.05 11.69 -20.04
CA ALA A 149 2.75 12.91 -20.77
C ALA A 149 2.83 12.73 -22.31
N LYS A 150 3.91 12.11 -22.80
CA LYS A 150 4.29 12.13 -24.23
C LYS A 150 4.35 10.73 -24.87
N GLY A 151 4.26 9.66 -24.07
CA GLY A 151 4.44 8.28 -24.51
C GLY A 151 3.18 7.63 -25.12
N LYS A 152 3.36 6.42 -25.68
CA LYS A 152 2.23 5.58 -26.13
C LYS A 152 1.88 4.58 -25.04
N ALA A 153 0.62 4.10 -25.01
CA ALA A 153 0.19 3.09 -24.05
C ALA A 153 1.10 1.84 -23.98
N LYS A 154 1.70 1.44 -25.10
CA LYS A 154 2.66 0.33 -25.17
C LYS A 154 3.94 0.55 -24.35
N ASP A 155 4.34 1.81 -24.17
CA ASP A 155 5.57 2.20 -23.48
C ASP A 155 5.38 2.14 -21.95
N LEU A 156 4.11 2.15 -21.50
CA LEU A 156 3.68 2.01 -20.12
C LEU A 156 3.38 0.57 -19.72
N VAL A 157 3.48 -0.39 -20.64
CA VAL A 157 3.22 -1.81 -20.36
C VAL A 157 4.29 -2.37 -19.43
N ILE A 158 3.84 -3.08 -18.40
CA ILE A 158 4.72 -3.72 -17.40
C ILE A 158 5.72 -4.65 -18.09
N ASN A 159 7.00 -4.33 -17.91
CA ASN A 159 8.10 -5.17 -18.35
C ASN A 159 8.82 -5.78 -17.13
N LYS A 160 8.93 -7.11 -17.11
CA LYS A 160 9.57 -7.89 -16.03
C LYS A 160 11.05 -7.57 -15.85
N SER A 161 11.80 -7.31 -16.93
CA SER A 161 13.21 -6.92 -16.80
C SER A 161 13.34 -5.57 -16.08
N ASN A 162 12.41 -4.64 -16.38
CA ASN A 162 12.36 -3.34 -15.73
C ASN A 162 11.89 -3.47 -14.29
N ALA A 163 10.91 -4.33 -13.99
CA ALA A 163 10.43 -4.57 -12.63
C ALA A 163 11.59 -5.00 -11.71
N LYS A 164 12.44 -5.94 -12.16
CA LYS A 164 13.63 -6.34 -11.40
C LYS A 164 14.60 -5.17 -11.19
N LYS A 165 14.89 -4.42 -12.26
CA LYS A 165 15.75 -3.22 -12.20
C LYS A 165 15.22 -2.17 -11.22
N TYR A 166 13.90 -1.93 -11.19
CA TYR A 166 13.30 -0.93 -10.31
C TYR A 166 13.36 -1.36 -8.85
N ILE A 167 13.07 -2.62 -8.52
CA ILE A 167 13.22 -3.17 -7.17
C ILE A 167 14.66 -2.99 -6.67
N GLU A 168 15.66 -3.34 -7.47
CA GLU A 168 17.09 -3.18 -7.11
C GLU A 168 17.50 -1.71 -6.94
N LYS A 169 16.87 -0.79 -7.68
CA LYS A 169 17.11 0.65 -7.54
C LYS A 169 16.44 1.22 -6.30
N VAL A 170 15.21 0.80 -5.99
CA VAL A 170 14.48 1.19 -4.78
C VAL A 170 15.29 0.85 -3.54
N GLU A 171 15.83 -0.37 -3.47
CA GLU A 171 16.68 -0.79 -2.35
C GLU A 171 17.89 0.13 -2.17
N LYS A 172 18.55 0.55 -3.26
CA LYS A 172 19.69 1.47 -3.22
C LYS A 172 19.31 2.90 -2.82
N ILE A 173 18.16 3.39 -3.28
CA ILE A 173 17.72 4.78 -3.08
C ILE A 173 17.11 4.99 -1.68
N TYR A 174 16.38 3.99 -1.19
CA TYR A 174 15.60 4.09 0.05
C TYR A 174 16.11 3.18 1.17
N GLY A 175 17.05 2.27 0.90
CA GLY A 175 17.56 1.31 1.90
C GLY A 175 16.53 0.25 2.30
N ILE A 176 15.48 0.06 1.50
CA ILE A 176 14.38 -0.87 1.79
C ILE A 176 14.75 -2.24 1.23
N ALA A 177 15.17 -3.13 2.12
CA ALA A 177 15.41 -4.51 1.77
C ALA A 177 14.09 -5.21 1.38
N HIS A 178 14.16 -6.05 0.36
CA HIS A 178 13.10 -6.98 0.01
C HIS A 178 13.53 -8.39 0.36
N GLN A 179 12.57 -9.30 0.57
CA GLN A 179 12.92 -10.70 0.83
C GLN A 179 13.56 -11.36 -0.39
N ASP A 180 14.45 -12.32 -0.15
CA ASP A 180 15.01 -13.15 -1.21
C ASP A 180 13.90 -13.78 -2.05
N GLY A 181 14.00 -13.61 -3.37
CA GLY A 181 13.00 -14.11 -4.30
C GLY A 181 11.72 -13.26 -4.41
N PHE A 182 11.64 -12.07 -3.82
CA PHE A 182 10.49 -11.15 -3.93
C PHE A 182 10.02 -10.92 -5.37
N PHE A 183 10.98 -10.71 -6.28
CA PHE A 183 10.69 -10.59 -7.71
C PHE A 183 10.09 -11.87 -8.30
N ASN A 184 10.70 -13.02 -7.99
CA ASN A 184 10.24 -14.32 -8.52
C ASN A 184 8.84 -14.64 -8.00
N PHE A 185 8.58 -14.34 -6.74
CA PHE A 185 7.31 -14.51 -6.09
C PHE A 185 6.17 -13.71 -6.78
N ARG A 186 6.43 -12.46 -7.19
CA ARG A 186 5.44 -11.62 -7.89
C ARG A 186 5.32 -11.90 -9.38
N TYR A 187 6.43 -12.27 -10.05
CA TYR A 187 6.50 -12.24 -11.52
C TYR A 187 7.03 -13.52 -12.17
N ASP A 188 7.59 -14.50 -11.46
CA ASP A 188 8.11 -15.70 -12.13
C ASP A 188 6.96 -16.65 -12.48
N LYS A 189 6.83 -16.97 -13.76
CA LYS A 189 5.82 -17.90 -14.28
C LYS A 189 6.24 -19.36 -14.18
N ASN A 190 7.47 -19.65 -13.75
CA ASN A 190 7.96 -21.00 -13.58
C ASN A 190 7.84 -21.47 -12.14
N ASP A 191 7.94 -20.55 -11.17
CA ASP A 191 7.75 -20.84 -9.76
C ASP A 191 6.31 -21.34 -9.47
N ARG A 192 6.18 -22.45 -8.74
CA ARG A 192 4.89 -23.02 -8.34
C ARG A 192 4.14 -22.10 -7.38
N MET A 193 4.88 -21.32 -6.58
CA MET A 193 4.40 -20.43 -5.55
C MET A 193 4.44 -18.97 -5.99
N SER A 194 4.28 -18.69 -7.29
CA SER A 194 4.19 -17.32 -7.81
C SER A 194 2.75 -16.82 -7.82
N LEU A 195 2.57 -15.58 -7.36
CA LEU A 195 1.29 -14.89 -7.45
C LEU A 195 0.84 -14.69 -8.89
N GLU A 196 1.74 -14.53 -9.86
CA GLU A 196 1.31 -14.35 -11.25
C GLU A 196 0.55 -15.56 -11.79
N LYS A 197 0.91 -16.78 -11.37
CA LYS A 197 0.12 -17.98 -11.72
C LYS A 197 -1.24 -17.97 -11.06
N ILE A 198 -1.29 -17.62 -9.78
CA ILE A 198 -2.50 -17.63 -8.96
C ILE A 198 -3.48 -16.58 -9.46
N TRP A 199 -3.02 -15.35 -9.70
CA TRP A 199 -3.83 -14.27 -10.28
C TRP A 199 -4.43 -14.66 -11.63
N ASN A 200 -3.66 -15.31 -12.51
CA ASN A 200 -4.19 -15.75 -13.80
C ASN A 200 -5.28 -16.82 -13.64
N LYS A 201 -5.11 -17.78 -12.72
CA LYS A 201 -6.13 -18.79 -12.44
C LYS A 201 -7.37 -18.22 -11.73
N ALA A 202 -7.19 -17.19 -10.92
CA ALA A 202 -8.29 -16.50 -10.23
C ALA A 202 -9.14 -15.64 -11.21
N ASN A 203 -8.49 -15.00 -12.19
CA ASN A 203 -9.17 -14.12 -13.15
C ASN A 203 -9.77 -14.85 -14.37
N HIS A 204 -9.24 -16.02 -14.73
CA HIS A 204 -9.70 -16.76 -15.91
C HIS A 204 -10.30 -18.09 -15.51
N VAL A 205 -11.53 -18.35 -15.96
CA VAL A 205 -12.24 -19.63 -15.74
C VAL A 205 -11.49 -20.81 -16.37
N ILE A 206 -10.88 -20.59 -17.54
CA ILE A 206 -10.01 -21.55 -18.24
C ILE A 206 -8.74 -20.82 -18.67
N THR A 207 -7.59 -21.46 -18.46
CA THR A 207 -6.28 -20.97 -18.90
C THR A 207 -5.63 -21.97 -19.85
N THR A 208 -5.13 -21.49 -20.99
CA THR A 208 -4.56 -22.35 -22.06
C THR A 208 -3.03 -22.26 -22.16
N HIS A 209 -2.41 -21.23 -21.58
CA HIS A 209 -0.96 -21.07 -21.57
C HIS A 209 -0.27 -22.18 -20.77
N SER A 210 0.84 -22.70 -21.30
CA SER A 210 1.53 -23.90 -20.81
C SER A 210 1.81 -23.93 -19.30
N TYR A 211 2.17 -22.80 -18.70
CA TYR A 211 2.55 -22.68 -17.28
C TYR A 211 1.37 -22.40 -16.33
N THR A 212 0.20 -22.03 -16.84
CA THR A 212 -1.04 -21.82 -16.06
C THR A 212 -2.16 -22.74 -16.49
N LYS A 213 -1.92 -23.68 -17.42
CA LYS A 213 -2.96 -24.47 -18.09
C LYS A 213 -3.89 -25.16 -17.09
N SER A 214 -5.20 -25.00 -17.26
CA SER A 214 -6.20 -25.73 -16.47
C SER A 214 -6.06 -27.23 -16.74
N ALA A 215 -6.18 -28.06 -15.69
CA ALA A 215 -6.16 -29.50 -15.89
C ALA A 215 -7.41 -29.96 -16.66
N GLN A 216 -7.34 -31.15 -17.25
CA GLN A 216 -8.48 -31.72 -17.96
C GLN A 216 -9.64 -31.91 -16.99
N GLY A 217 -10.78 -31.29 -17.30
CA GLY A 217 -11.97 -31.33 -16.45
C GLY A 217 -11.98 -30.34 -15.28
N GLU A 218 -10.99 -29.43 -15.18
CA GLU A 218 -10.97 -28.37 -14.15
C GLU A 218 -11.35 -26.99 -14.73
N LEU A 219 -12.18 -26.22 -13.99
CA LEU A 219 -12.47 -24.80 -14.25
C LEU A 219 -11.73 -23.90 -13.23
N ASN A 220 -10.40 -23.99 -13.18
CA ASN A 220 -9.54 -23.22 -12.27
C ASN A 220 -10.18 -23.03 -10.87
N PHE A 221 -10.39 -21.78 -10.44
CA PHE A 221 -10.87 -21.45 -9.11
C PHE A 221 -12.36 -21.75 -8.88
N VAL A 222 -13.11 -22.10 -9.94
CA VAL A 222 -14.53 -22.49 -9.83
C VAL A 222 -14.66 -23.87 -9.19
N PHE A 223 -13.70 -24.77 -9.39
CA PHE A 223 -13.72 -26.14 -8.89
C PHE A 223 -12.77 -26.36 -7.70
N LEU A 224 -12.51 -25.32 -6.89
CA LEU A 224 -11.73 -25.52 -5.67
C LEU A 224 -12.55 -26.31 -4.65
N ASP A 225 -11.91 -27.32 -4.07
CA ASP A 225 -12.38 -28.02 -2.88
C ASP A 225 -11.90 -27.29 -1.61
N GLU A 226 -12.38 -27.76 -0.45
CA GLU A 226 -12.05 -27.17 0.85
C GLU A 226 -10.54 -27.20 1.15
N GLU A 227 -9.85 -28.31 0.83
CA GLU A 227 -8.41 -28.45 1.04
C GLU A 227 -7.63 -27.39 0.27
N ARG A 228 -7.93 -27.19 -1.02
CA ARG A 228 -7.30 -26.14 -1.82
C ARG A 228 -7.65 -24.73 -1.35
N ILE A 229 -8.89 -24.50 -0.89
CA ILE A 229 -9.28 -23.20 -0.30
C ILE A 229 -8.41 -22.90 0.92
N ASP A 230 -8.21 -23.88 1.81
CA ASP A 230 -7.37 -23.71 3.00
C ASP A 230 -5.90 -23.54 2.63
N GLU A 231 -5.37 -24.27 1.64
CA GLU A 231 -4.02 -24.06 1.12
C GLU A 231 -3.81 -22.62 0.59
N PHE A 232 -4.74 -22.14 -0.24
CA PHE A 232 -4.69 -20.78 -0.78
C PHE A 232 -4.88 -19.71 0.28
N THR A 233 -5.70 -19.97 1.31
CA THR A 233 -5.88 -19.08 2.46
C THR A 233 -4.60 -18.98 3.29
N ARG A 234 -3.98 -20.13 3.62
CA ARG A 234 -2.70 -20.17 4.33
C ARG A 234 -1.61 -19.43 3.57
N TYR A 235 -1.50 -19.67 2.26
CA TYR A 235 -0.50 -19.01 1.44
C TYR A 235 -0.76 -17.50 1.31
N TYR A 236 -2.04 -17.06 1.30
CA TYR A 236 -2.41 -15.64 1.32
C TYR A 236 -1.80 -14.95 2.54
N TYR A 237 -2.11 -15.46 3.74
CA TYR A 237 -1.65 -14.89 5.00
C TYR A 237 -0.17 -15.14 5.31
N CYS A 238 0.50 -15.97 4.53
CA CYS A 238 1.94 -16.12 4.56
C CYS A 238 2.62 -14.99 3.78
N VAL A 239 2.14 -14.67 2.58
CA VAL A 239 2.94 -13.83 1.67
C VAL A 239 2.39 -12.43 1.44
N VAL A 240 1.08 -12.23 1.46
CA VAL A 240 0.51 -10.89 1.31
C VAL A 240 1.02 -9.93 2.40
N PRO A 241 1.18 -10.33 3.67
CA PRO A 241 1.82 -9.48 4.69
C PRO A 241 3.23 -9.04 4.33
N LEU A 242 4.03 -9.92 3.72
CA LEU A 242 5.42 -9.63 3.35
C LEU A 242 5.47 -8.58 2.23
N VAL A 243 4.61 -8.72 1.23
CA VAL A 243 4.51 -7.74 0.13
C VAL A 243 3.92 -6.43 0.61
N MET A 244 2.91 -6.47 1.48
CA MET A 244 2.31 -5.27 2.07
C MET A 244 3.32 -4.48 2.91
N SER A 245 4.13 -5.16 3.72
CA SER A 245 5.19 -4.52 4.51
C SER A 245 6.16 -3.74 3.62
N TYR A 246 6.66 -4.36 2.55
CA TYR A 246 7.54 -3.71 1.59
C TYR A 246 6.86 -2.52 0.89
N ALA A 247 5.60 -2.68 0.46
CA ALA A 247 4.86 -1.63 -0.21
C ALA A 247 4.66 -0.42 0.71
N VAL A 248 4.26 -0.63 1.96
CA VAL A 248 4.12 0.44 2.97
C VAL A 248 5.45 1.14 3.19
N ASP A 249 6.55 0.40 3.36
CA ASP A 249 7.87 1.00 3.55
C ASP A 249 8.27 1.91 2.40
N LEU A 250 8.03 1.47 1.16
CA LEU A 250 8.32 2.27 -0.03
C LEU A 250 7.43 3.51 -0.10
N ILE A 251 6.12 3.33 0.07
CA ILE A 251 5.14 4.42 -0.04
C ILE A 251 5.40 5.46 1.04
N VAL A 252 5.60 5.04 2.29
CA VAL A 252 5.92 5.95 3.39
C VAL A 252 7.24 6.67 3.15
N ALA A 253 8.30 5.97 2.72
CA ALA A 253 9.59 6.62 2.44
C ALA A 253 9.53 7.62 1.26
N MET A 254 8.69 7.37 0.26
CA MET A 254 8.41 8.34 -0.82
C MET A 254 7.62 9.54 -0.30
N PHE A 255 6.63 9.31 0.55
CA PHE A 255 5.83 10.37 1.16
C PHE A 255 6.64 11.28 2.07
N GLU A 256 7.50 10.72 2.91
CA GLU A 256 8.39 11.45 3.82
C GLU A 256 9.35 12.39 3.09
N ARG A 257 9.61 12.18 1.80
CA ARG A 257 10.38 13.12 0.96
C ARG A 257 9.56 14.32 0.45
N ILE A 258 8.23 14.21 0.46
CA ILE A 258 7.31 15.28 0.01
C ILE A 258 6.98 16.23 1.17
N ILE A 259 6.91 15.71 2.39
CA ILE A 259 6.49 16.44 3.58
C ILE A 259 7.65 16.75 4.51
N ASN A 260 7.41 17.68 5.43
CA ASN A 260 8.27 17.93 6.58
C ASN A 260 7.45 17.70 7.85
N VAL A 261 7.35 16.44 8.29
CA VAL A 261 6.74 16.07 9.58
C VAL A 261 7.81 15.95 10.65
N ASN A 262 7.40 15.94 11.92
CA ASN A 262 8.31 15.66 13.02
C ASN A 262 9.02 14.31 12.81
N PRO A 263 10.37 14.23 12.90
CA PRO A 263 11.08 12.96 12.80
C PRO A 263 10.54 11.87 13.75
N MET A 264 9.99 12.26 14.90
CA MET A 264 9.40 11.32 15.86
C MET A 264 8.13 10.65 15.32
N THR A 265 7.33 11.34 14.50
CA THR A 265 6.19 10.73 13.79
C THR A 265 6.66 9.52 12.95
N ASN A 266 7.80 9.63 12.27
CA ASN A 266 8.32 8.54 11.45
C ASN A 266 8.82 7.38 12.33
N VAL A 267 9.48 7.68 13.45
CA VAL A 267 9.95 6.67 14.42
C VAL A 267 8.77 5.90 15.01
N ILE A 268 7.71 6.59 15.44
CA ILE A 268 6.48 6.00 16.00
C ILE A 268 5.84 5.04 15.00
N ASN A 269 5.59 5.48 13.77
CA ASN A 269 4.99 4.64 12.74
C ASN A 269 5.84 3.39 12.46
N ARG A 270 7.17 3.56 12.42
CA ARG A 270 8.11 2.45 12.23
C ARG A 270 8.05 1.44 13.38
N VAL A 271 8.07 1.90 14.63
CA VAL A 271 7.97 1.05 15.83
C VAL A 271 6.64 0.29 15.84
N LEU A 272 5.52 0.98 15.63
CA LEU A 272 4.19 0.36 15.62
C LEU A 272 4.06 -0.70 14.52
N LYS A 273 4.56 -0.41 13.32
CA LYS A 273 4.58 -1.37 12.21
C LYS A 273 5.43 -2.60 12.56
N LEU A 274 6.66 -2.41 13.06
CA LEU A 274 7.57 -3.50 13.43
C LEU A 274 6.97 -4.38 14.54
N ALA A 275 6.41 -3.76 15.57
CA ALA A 275 5.79 -4.47 16.68
C ALA A 275 4.61 -5.35 16.22
N ARG A 276 3.76 -4.83 15.32
CA ARG A 276 2.64 -5.59 14.73
C ARG A 276 3.10 -6.66 13.74
N GLN A 277 4.13 -6.38 12.96
CA GLN A 277 4.73 -7.37 12.06
C GLN A 277 5.34 -8.55 12.83
N ALA A 278 5.83 -8.31 14.05
CA ALA A 278 6.32 -9.37 14.91
C ALA A 278 5.23 -10.37 15.31
N CYS A 279 3.96 -9.96 15.31
CA CYS A 279 2.84 -10.87 15.55
C CYS A 279 2.55 -11.80 14.36
N THR A 280 3.14 -11.55 13.19
CA THR A 280 2.97 -12.36 11.97
C THR A 280 4.18 -13.24 11.65
N ALA A 281 5.26 -13.13 12.42
CA ALA A 281 6.54 -13.81 12.19
C ALA A 281 7.11 -14.34 13.51
N ASP A 282 8.27 -15.00 13.48
CA ASP A 282 8.91 -15.63 14.66
C ASP A 282 9.51 -14.62 15.69
N GLY A 283 8.87 -13.47 15.91
CA GLY A 283 9.23 -12.51 16.97
C GLY A 283 10.43 -11.59 16.70
N LYS A 284 11.23 -11.83 15.66
CA LYS A 284 12.43 -11.02 15.33
C LYS A 284 12.15 -9.50 15.27
N PHE A 285 11.06 -9.10 14.61
CA PHE A 285 10.71 -7.69 14.45
C PHE A 285 10.34 -7.00 15.77
N PHE A 286 9.93 -7.76 16.79
CA PHE A 286 9.62 -7.18 18.11
C PHE A 286 10.89 -6.69 18.78
N GLN A 287 11.98 -7.45 18.68
CA GLN A 287 13.26 -7.03 19.25
C GLN A 287 13.79 -5.76 18.57
N ASP A 288 13.61 -5.64 17.25
CA ASP A 288 13.95 -4.41 16.52
C ASP A 288 13.12 -3.21 17.02
N ALA A 289 11.83 -3.41 17.32
CA ALA A 289 10.98 -2.38 17.92
C ALA A 289 11.43 -1.99 19.34
N LEU A 290 11.76 -2.96 20.19
CA LEU A 290 12.27 -2.71 21.54
C LEU A 290 13.59 -1.92 21.52
N ASN A 291 14.50 -2.29 20.63
CA ASN A 291 15.79 -1.60 20.51
C ASN A 291 15.60 -0.12 20.14
N ILE A 292 14.59 0.22 19.34
CA ILE A 292 14.26 1.62 19.01
C ILE A 292 13.65 2.33 20.23
N LEU A 293 12.70 1.68 20.92
CA LEU A 293 12.07 2.22 22.14
C LEU A 293 13.06 2.52 23.26
N GLU A 294 14.05 1.64 23.48
CA GLU A 294 15.05 1.77 24.54
C GLU A 294 16.05 2.91 24.28
N VAL A 295 16.24 3.30 23.01
CA VAL A 295 17.26 4.26 22.59
C VAL A 295 16.69 5.68 22.46
N ASP A 296 15.45 5.84 21.99
CA ASP A 296 14.99 7.10 21.40
C ASP A 296 14.01 7.95 22.25
N GLU A 297 13.75 7.64 23.54
CA GLU A 297 12.80 8.36 24.44
C GLU A 297 11.62 9.01 23.67
N ILE A 298 10.85 8.20 22.94
CA ILE A 298 10.05 8.68 21.80
C ILE A 298 8.83 9.50 22.25
N PRO A 299 8.80 10.84 22.12
CA PRO A 299 7.65 11.63 22.49
C PRO A 299 6.65 11.70 21.34
N PHE A 300 5.37 11.83 21.69
CA PHE A 300 4.29 12.13 20.77
C PHE A 300 3.21 12.95 21.46
N PHE A 301 2.40 13.67 20.68
CA PHE A 301 1.42 14.59 21.26
C PHE A 301 0.01 14.04 21.14
N CYS A 302 -0.80 14.29 22.16
CA CYS A 302 -2.24 14.08 22.03
C CYS A 302 -2.80 15.10 21.04
N PRO A 303 -3.43 14.68 19.92
CA PRO A 303 -3.94 15.61 18.91
C PRO A 303 -5.12 16.47 19.41
N HIS A 304 -5.69 16.15 20.58
CA HIS A 304 -6.82 16.88 21.15
C HIS A 304 -6.40 17.95 22.18
N CYS A 305 -5.46 17.63 23.09
CA CYS A 305 -5.05 18.56 24.15
C CYS A 305 -3.59 19.03 24.07
N GLY A 306 -2.80 18.50 23.14
CA GLY A 306 -1.39 18.81 22.99
C GLY A 306 -0.49 18.28 24.11
N ASN A 307 -1.01 17.41 24.99
CA ASN A 307 -0.18 16.80 26.03
C ASN A 307 0.88 15.90 25.41
N GLU A 308 2.13 16.08 25.84
CA GLU A 308 3.26 15.25 25.45
C GLU A 308 3.21 13.90 26.18
N ILE A 309 3.34 12.82 25.42
CA ILE A 309 3.27 11.43 25.87
C ILE A 309 4.55 10.75 25.43
N HIS A 310 5.27 10.13 26.36
CA HIS A 310 6.48 9.37 26.03
C HIS A 310 6.12 7.92 25.80
N MET A 311 6.46 7.38 24.63
CA MET A 311 6.20 6.00 24.29
C MET A 311 6.99 5.07 25.21
N ASN A 312 6.30 4.13 25.84
CA ASN A 312 6.86 3.04 26.61
C ASN A 312 6.22 1.71 26.18
N LEU A 313 6.62 0.61 26.82
CA LEU A 313 6.10 -0.73 26.51
C LEU A 313 4.58 -0.85 26.68
N ASP A 314 4.03 -0.32 27.77
CA ASP A 314 2.59 -0.42 28.05
C ASP A 314 1.77 0.34 27.00
N ILE A 315 2.21 1.56 26.66
CA ILE A 315 1.62 2.38 25.61
C ILE A 315 1.76 1.72 24.24
N LEU A 316 2.91 1.11 23.94
CA LEU A 316 3.09 0.35 22.71
C LEU A 316 2.07 -0.79 22.62
N PHE A 317 1.85 -1.55 23.69
CA PHE A 317 0.85 -2.62 23.70
C PHE A 317 -0.57 -2.09 23.53
N GLU A 318 -0.92 -0.96 24.13
CA GLU A 318 -2.22 -0.30 23.90
C GLU A 318 -2.38 0.11 22.43
N LEU A 319 -1.38 0.80 21.88
CA LEU A 319 -1.38 1.23 20.48
C LEU A 319 -1.36 0.05 19.52
N MET A 320 -0.74 -1.09 19.84
CA MET A 320 -0.83 -2.33 19.05
C MET A 320 -2.26 -2.89 19.01
N ASN A 321 -3.10 -2.54 19.98
CA ASN A 321 -4.54 -2.82 19.99
C ASN A 321 -5.37 -1.69 19.36
N ASN A 322 -4.75 -0.87 18.51
CA ASN A 322 -5.31 0.26 17.75
C ASN A 322 -5.65 1.51 18.55
N MET A 323 -5.67 1.49 19.88
CA MET A 323 -6.10 2.65 20.66
C MET A 323 -5.29 2.85 21.93
N PHE A 324 -4.84 4.08 22.14
CA PHE A 324 -4.34 4.57 23.41
C PHE A 324 -5.25 5.69 23.92
N LYS A 325 -5.56 5.71 25.22
CA LYS A 325 -6.40 6.77 25.80
C LYS A 325 -5.51 7.80 26.50
N CYS A 326 -5.51 9.04 26.03
CA CYS A 326 -4.80 10.14 26.69
C CYS A 326 -5.29 10.29 28.14
N GLU A 327 -4.35 10.26 29.09
CA GLU A 327 -4.66 10.35 30.52
C GLU A 327 -5.19 11.74 30.92
N GLU A 328 -4.73 12.80 30.25
CA GLU A 328 -5.10 14.18 30.55
C GLU A 328 -6.52 14.54 30.08
N CYS A 329 -6.86 14.28 28.81
CA CYS A 329 -8.15 14.69 28.24
C CYS A 329 -9.12 13.53 27.94
N GLY A 330 -8.68 12.28 28.08
CA GLY A 330 -9.48 11.09 27.78
C GLY A 330 -9.71 10.81 26.30
N PHE A 331 -9.13 11.60 25.39
CA PHE A 331 -9.23 11.39 23.95
C PHE A 331 -8.55 10.07 23.54
N LYS A 332 -9.16 9.37 22.58
CA LYS A 332 -8.65 8.09 22.06
C LYS A 332 -7.78 8.35 20.84
N ILE A 333 -6.49 8.05 20.97
CA ILE A 333 -5.51 8.16 19.91
C ILE A 333 -5.46 6.84 19.16
N GLU A 334 -5.79 6.88 17.87
CA GLU A 334 -5.73 5.72 16.99
C GLU A 334 -4.31 5.54 16.45
N SER A 335 -3.73 4.34 16.60
CA SER A 335 -2.36 4.07 16.18
C SER A 335 -2.17 4.05 14.66
N SER A 336 -3.25 3.93 13.90
CA SER A 336 -3.26 4.01 12.44
C SER A 336 -3.23 5.43 11.92
N ASN A 337 -3.31 6.44 12.79
CA ASN A 337 -3.06 7.82 12.38
C ASN A 337 -1.59 7.96 11.98
N TYR A 338 -1.34 8.49 10.78
CA TYR A 338 0.04 8.64 10.34
C TYR A 338 0.74 9.78 11.10
N VAL A 339 0.09 10.93 11.30
CA VAL A 339 0.70 12.10 11.96
C VAL A 339 0.40 12.11 13.46
N PHE A 340 1.45 12.22 14.29
CA PHE A 340 1.37 12.27 15.76
C PHE A 340 1.81 13.63 16.35
N ASP A 341 1.70 14.68 15.54
CA ASP A 341 2.05 16.05 15.89
C ASP A 341 0.80 16.84 16.36
N TYR A 342 1.01 17.92 17.12
CA TYR A 342 -0.03 18.83 17.63
C TYR A 342 0.07 20.22 17.01
#